data_AF-A0A7D9HQ90-F1
#
_entry.id   AF-A0A7D9HQ90-F1
#
_cell.length_a   1.000
_cell.length_b   1.000
_cell.length_c   1.000
_cell.angle_alpha   90.00
_cell.angle_beta   90.00
_cell.angle_gamma   90.00
#
_symmetry.space_group_name_H-M   'P 1'
#
loop_
_entity.id
_entity.type
_entity.pdbx_description
1 polymer ?
#
loop_
_entity_poly.entity_id
_entity_poly.type
_entity_poly.pdbx_seq_one_letter_code
_entity_poly.pdbx_strand_id
1 'polypeptide(L)'
;MPPKKKPAVAQAAADVEVNSSSLLMPDVSSFEEILNKRLNEHAKELNAIIVKSKEVLHNDIKAIQASQQFMSDKFDQILAEMTQIKAENVQLKREVDELNAKVSRLEEEQENINSYSRRDCLEFHGIPQNSTENTDELVKRVANLVGVEINPYDISSSHRLPSRRG
;
A
#
# COMPACT_ATOMS: atom_id res chain seq x y z
N MET A 1 44.91 -43.70 86.09
CA MET A 1 45.98 -44.67 86.44
C MET A 1 47.23 -44.35 85.63
N PRO A 2 48.36 -44.04 86.28
CA PRO A 2 49.73 -44.16 85.72
C PRO A 2 50.17 -45.63 85.83
N PRO A 3 51.45 -46.04 85.65
CA PRO A 3 52.61 -45.53 84.87
C PRO A 3 53.11 -46.64 83.89
N LYS A 4 54.17 -46.49 83.08
CA LYS A 4 55.56 -46.79 83.50
C LYS A 4 56.57 -46.50 82.39
N LYS A 5 57.72 -46.06 82.90
CA LYS A 5 58.93 -45.58 82.25
C LYS A 5 59.68 -46.67 81.48
N LYS A 6 60.45 -46.15 80.51
CA LYS A 6 61.50 -46.72 79.65
C LYS A 6 62.47 -47.71 80.33
N PRO A 7 63.19 -48.50 79.52
CA PRO A 7 64.61 -48.23 79.28
C PRO A 7 64.90 -48.17 77.76
N ALA A 8 65.58 -47.16 77.19
CA ALA A 8 67.02 -46.92 77.21
C ALA A 8 67.85 -48.14 76.78
N VAL A 9 68.46 -48.08 75.58
CA VAL A 9 69.91 -48.34 75.33
C VAL A 9 70.16 -48.47 73.80
N ALA A 10 71.36 -47.99 73.42
CA ALA A 10 72.12 -48.24 72.19
C ALA A 10 71.83 -47.36 70.96
N GLN A 11 72.56 -46.26 70.96
CA GLN A 11 73.06 -45.50 69.82
C GLN A 11 73.83 -46.42 68.85
N ALA A 12 73.41 -46.46 67.59
CA ALA A 12 74.25 -46.82 66.47
C ALA A 12 74.10 -45.72 65.42
N ALA A 13 75.12 -44.89 65.32
CA ALA A 13 75.29 -43.94 64.23
C ALA A 13 75.54 -44.74 62.94
N ALA A 14 74.60 -44.64 62.01
CA ALA A 14 74.85 -44.94 60.61
C ALA A 14 74.48 -43.68 59.84
N ASP A 15 75.52 -42.97 59.40
CA ASP A 15 75.43 -41.89 58.44
C ASP A 15 74.72 -42.43 57.18
N VAL A 16 73.44 -42.14 57.05
CA VAL A 16 72.76 -42.20 55.77
C VAL A 16 72.64 -40.76 55.34
N GLU A 17 73.56 -40.40 54.45
CA GLU A 17 73.59 -39.15 53.72
C GLU A 17 72.16 -38.72 53.38
N VAL A 18 71.84 -37.50 53.83
CA VAL A 18 70.75 -36.72 53.26
C VAL A 18 71.08 -36.58 51.78
N ASN A 19 70.61 -37.50 50.96
CA ASN A 19 70.52 -37.27 49.53
C ASN A 19 69.40 -36.25 49.35
N SER A 20 69.73 -34.99 49.59
CA SER A 20 69.08 -33.84 49.00
C SER A 20 69.31 -33.96 47.50
N SER A 21 68.58 -34.89 46.87
CA SER A 21 68.35 -34.92 45.44
C SER A 21 67.74 -33.56 45.13
N SER A 22 68.58 -32.62 44.73
CA SER A 22 68.18 -31.36 44.15
C SER A 22 67.34 -31.72 42.93
N LEU A 23 66.02 -31.77 43.10
CA LEU A 23 65.13 -31.54 41.99
C LEU A 23 65.48 -30.13 41.52
N LEU A 24 66.27 -30.01 40.45
CA LEU A 24 66.29 -28.80 39.65
C LEU A 24 64.84 -28.59 39.21
N MET A 25 64.11 -27.78 39.97
CA MET A 25 62.88 -27.19 39.47
C MET A 25 63.28 -26.37 38.24
N PRO A 26 62.67 -26.60 37.06
CA PRO A 26 62.90 -25.72 35.92
C PRO A 26 62.61 -24.28 36.35
N ASP A 27 63.46 -23.35 35.92
CA ASP A 27 63.41 -21.92 36.28
C ASP A 27 62.00 -21.35 36.07
N VAL A 28 61.34 -21.04 37.19
CA VAL A 28 59.95 -20.53 37.25
C VAL A 28 59.82 -19.22 36.45
N SER A 29 60.90 -18.46 36.33
CA SER A 29 60.96 -17.20 35.57
C SER A 29 60.68 -17.42 34.08
N SER A 30 61.20 -18.50 33.49
CA SER A 30 61.00 -18.83 32.07
C SER A 30 59.55 -19.22 31.76
N PHE A 31 58.87 -19.89 32.69
CA PHE A 31 57.45 -20.24 32.53
C PHE A 31 56.54 -19.01 32.62
N GLU A 32 56.84 -18.10 33.55
CA GLU A 32 56.13 -16.83 33.69
C GLU A 32 56.27 -15.94 32.45
N GLU A 33 57.46 -15.89 31.84
CA GLU A 33 57.68 -15.20 30.56
C GLU A 33 56.84 -15.78 29.41
N ILE A 34 56.77 -17.11 29.31
CA ILE A 34 55.97 -17.80 28.27
C ILE A 34 54.48 -17.51 28.45
N LEU A 35 53.97 -17.55 29.70
CA LEU A 35 52.58 -17.23 30.01
C LEU A 35 52.24 -15.77 29.66
N ASN A 36 53.09 -14.83 30.08
CA ASN A 36 52.91 -13.42 29.79
C ASN A 36 52.94 -13.15 28.27
N LYS A 37 53.85 -13.81 27.54
CA LYS A 37 53.89 -13.73 26.07
C LYS A 37 52.60 -14.22 25.43
N ARG A 38 52.12 -15.41 25.79
CA ARG A 38 50.86 -15.96 25.24
C ARG A 38 49.65 -15.11 25.62
N LEU A 39 49.59 -14.62 26.86
CA LEU A 39 48.50 -13.75 27.32
C LEU A 39 48.45 -12.46 26.49
N ASN A 40 49.61 -11.88 26.20
CA ASN A 40 49.72 -10.66 25.40
C ASN A 40 49.40 -10.91 23.91
N GLU A 41 49.79 -12.08 23.37
CA GLU A 41 49.41 -12.52 22.03
C GLU A 41 47.89 -12.66 21.90
N HIS A 42 47.24 -13.37 22.81
CA HIS A 42 45.78 -13.50 22.82
C HIS A 42 45.07 -12.16 23.02
N ALA A 43 45.60 -11.26 23.86
CA ALA A 43 45.05 -9.91 24.01
C ALA A 43 45.12 -9.11 22.70
N LYS A 44 46.20 -9.25 21.92
CA LYS A 44 46.31 -8.62 20.60
C LYS A 44 45.31 -9.21 19.59
N GLU A 45 45.16 -10.52 19.56
CA GLU A 45 44.19 -11.21 18.68
C GLU A 45 42.76 -10.79 19.00
N LEU A 46 42.37 -10.77 20.28
CA LEU A 46 41.06 -10.31 20.72
C LEU A 46 40.78 -8.87 20.31
N ASN A 47 41.75 -7.96 20.53
CA ASN A 47 41.61 -6.57 20.11
C ASN A 47 41.46 -6.44 18.59
N ALA A 48 42.22 -7.21 17.81
CA ALA A 48 42.10 -7.20 16.36
C ALA A 48 40.73 -7.68 15.88
N ILE A 49 40.15 -8.71 16.53
CA ILE A 49 38.80 -9.20 16.22
C ILE A 49 37.74 -8.14 16.57
N ILE A 50 37.85 -7.50 17.74
CA ILE A 50 36.92 -6.45 18.18
C ILE A 50 36.93 -5.27 17.20
N VAL A 51 38.12 -4.81 16.79
CA VAL A 51 38.25 -3.72 15.81
C VAL A 51 37.60 -4.10 14.48
N LYS A 52 37.91 -5.28 13.93
CA LYS A 52 37.31 -5.76 12.68
C LYS A 52 35.79 -5.89 12.78
N SER A 53 35.28 -6.47 13.86
CA SER A 53 33.84 -6.63 14.08
C SER A 53 33.14 -5.27 14.18
N LYS A 54 33.75 -4.31 14.89
CA LYS A 54 33.24 -2.93 14.97
C LYS A 54 33.18 -2.26 13.60
N GLU A 55 34.21 -2.43 12.77
CA GLU A 55 34.26 -1.86 11.42
C GLU A 55 33.16 -2.42 10.53
N VAL A 56 32.96 -3.74 10.54
CA VAL A 56 31.89 -4.40 9.78
C VAL A 56 30.52 -3.88 10.22
N LEU A 57 30.24 -3.91 11.53
CA LEU A 57 28.96 -3.43 12.08
C LEU A 57 28.71 -1.95 11.77
N HIS A 58 29.74 -1.11 11.85
CA HIS A 58 29.62 0.31 11.54
C HIS A 58 29.26 0.55 10.07
N ASN A 59 29.83 -0.23 9.16
CA ASN A 59 29.52 -0.16 7.74
C ASN A 59 28.10 -0.65 7.45
N ASP A 60 27.67 -1.76 8.07
CA ASP A 60 26.31 -2.28 7.94
C ASP A 60 25.27 -1.28 8.47
N ILE A 61 25.53 -0.67 9.64
CA ILE A 61 24.67 0.37 10.21
C ILE A 61 24.55 1.56 9.26
N LYS A 62 25.66 2.02 8.66
CA LYS A 62 25.63 3.11 7.68
C LYS A 62 24.81 2.75 6.44
N ALA A 63 24.95 1.53 5.94
CA ALA A 63 24.18 1.06 4.78
C ALA A 63 22.68 1.01 5.09
N ILE A 64 22.31 0.52 6.28
CA ILE A 64 20.93 0.49 6.76
C ILE A 64 20.38 1.91 6.92
N GLN A 65 21.15 2.84 7.50
CA GLN A 65 20.74 4.24 7.65
C GLN A 65 20.47 4.89 6.28
N ALA A 66 21.34 4.66 5.30
CA ALA A 66 21.15 5.19 3.95
C ALA A 66 19.89 4.60 3.29
N SER A 67 19.66 3.29 3.42
CA SER A 67 18.45 2.64 2.92
C SER A 67 17.18 3.15 3.61
N GLN A 68 17.24 3.36 4.93
CA GLN A 68 16.11 3.88 5.71
C GLN A 68 15.77 5.32 5.31
N GLN A 69 16.78 6.18 5.12
CA GLN A 69 16.56 7.54 4.64
C GLN A 69 15.90 7.54 3.26
N PHE A 70 16.44 6.75 2.33
CA PHE A 70 15.86 6.62 0.99
C PHE A 70 14.40 6.15 1.02
N MET A 71 14.09 5.16 1.85
CA MET A 71 12.70 4.71 2.02
C MET A 71 11.82 5.80 2.63
N SER A 72 12.31 6.54 3.64
CA SER A 72 11.57 7.66 4.24
C SER A 72 11.21 8.72 3.19
N ASP A 73 12.18 9.13 2.38
CA ASP A 73 11.98 10.12 1.32
C ASP A 73 10.94 9.62 0.28
N LYS A 74 10.96 8.32 -0.03
CA LYS A 74 9.97 7.70 -0.92
C LYS A 74 8.58 7.61 -0.30
N PHE A 75 8.47 7.36 1.00
CA PHE A 75 7.19 7.40 1.71
C PHE A 75 6.60 8.81 1.70
N ASP A 76 7.41 9.84 1.95
CA ASP A 76 6.96 11.23 1.90
C ASP A 76 6.48 11.62 0.49
N GLN A 77 7.19 11.18 -0.55
CA GLN A 77 6.77 11.37 -1.94
C GLN A 77 5.41 10.71 -2.23
N ILE A 78 5.24 9.44 -1.84
CA ILE A 78 3.99 8.69 -2.04
C ILE A 78 2.84 9.34 -1.28
N LEU A 79 3.07 9.83 -0.05
CA LEU A 79 2.06 10.53 0.72
C LEU A 79 1.63 11.82 0.03
N ALA A 80 2.57 12.60 -0.50
CA ALA A 80 2.26 13.81 -1.26
C ALA A 80 1.40 13.49 -2.49
N GLU A 81 1.82 12.53 -3.32
CA GLU A 81 1.07 12.10 -4.51
C GLU A 81 -0.32 11.56 -4.14
N MET A 82 -0.44 10.78 -3.06
CA MET A 82 -1.73 10.26 -2.58
C MET A 82 -2.67 11.40 -2.15
N THR A 83 -2.17 12.42 -1.45
CA THR A 83 -2.98 13.58 -1.07
C THR A 83 -3.46 14.37 -2.29
N GLN A 84 -2.60 14.54 -3.29
CA GLN A 84 -2.95 15.21 -4.54
C GLN A 84 -4.03 14.43 -5.29
N ILE A 85 -3.84 13.13 -5.51
CA ILE A 85 -4.81 12.26 -6.20
C ILE A 85 -6.16 12.29 -5.47
N LYS A 86 -6.15 12.28 -4.13
CA LYS A 86 -7.38 12.36 -3.34
C LYS A 86 -8.10 13.69 -3.54
N ALA A 87 -7.37 14.80 -3.61
CA ALA A 87 -7.94 16.12 -3.87
C ALA A 87 -8.55 16.20 -5.27
N GLU A 88 -7.83 15.74 -6.30
CA GLU A 88 -8.30 15.68 -7.69
C GLU A 88 -9.55 14.79 -7.82
N ASN A 89 -9.59 13.64 -7.12
CA ASN A 89 -10.75 12.76 -7.13
C ASN A 89 -12.01 13.45 -6.56
N VAL A 90 -11.85 14.24 -5.49
CA VAL A 90 -12.96 15.01 -4.91
C VAL A 90 -13.43 16.10 -5.88
N GLN A 91 -12.50 16.77 -6.56
CA GLN A 91 -12.83 17.79 -7.55
C GLN A 91 -13.57 17.21 -8.75
N LEU A 92 -13.06 16.11 -9.32
CA LEU A 92 -13.70 15.43 -10.46
C LEU A 92 -15.10 14.93 -10.12
N LYS A 93 -15.32 14.40 -8.91
CA LYS A 93 -16.66 14.00 -8.47
C LYS A 93 -17.64 15.17 -8.43
N ARG A 94 -17.21 16.32 -7.91
CA ARG A 94 -18.04 17.54 -7.90
C ARG A 94 -18.39 17.99 -9.31
N GLU A 95 -17.41 17.99 -10.22
CA GLU A 95 -17.64 18.37 -11.62
C GLU A 95 -18.63 17.42 -12.31
N VAL A 96 -18.51 16.11 -12.06
CA VAL A 96 -19.47 15.12 -12.56
C VAL A 96 -20.88 15.39 -12.03
N ASP A 97 -21.02 15.68 -10.73
CA ASP A 97 -22.32 15.98 -10.13
C ASP A 97 -22.94 17.27 -10.71
N GLU A 98 -22.13 18.32 -10.90
CA GLU A 98 -22.55 19.58 -11.52
C GLU A 98 -22.97 19.40 -12.98
N LEU A 99 -22.20 18.64 -13.76
CA LEU A 99 -22.53 18.32 -15.14
C LEU A 99 -23.80 17.49 -15.25
N ASN A 100 -23.98 16.48 -14.40
CA ASN A 100 -25.19 15.68 -14.35
C ASN A 100 -26.42 16.54 -14.01
N ALA A 101 -26.31 17.45 -13.04
CA ALA A 101 -27.39 18.39 -12.71
C ALA A 101 -27.72 19.31 -13.89
N LYS A 102 -26.70 19.79 -14.62
CA LYS A 102 -26.90 20.61 -15.82
C LYS A 102 -27.56 19.83 -16.94
N VAL A 103 -27.17 18.58 -17.18
CA VAL A 103 -27.79 17.70 -18.17
C VAL A 103 -29.27 17.49 -17.83
N SER A 104 -29.57 17.11 -16.58
CA SER A 104 -30.95 16.92 -16.13
C SER A 104 -31.80 18.16 -16.35
N ARG A 105 -31.29 19.34 -16.01
CA ARG A 105 -32.01 20.60 -16.23
C ARG A 105 -32.25 20.87 -17.72
N LEU A 106 -31.24 20.65 -18.57
CA LEU A 106 -31.38 20.84 -20.02
C LEU A 106 -32.37 19.85 -20.63
N GLU A 107 -32.42 18.62 -20.14
CA GLU A 107 -33.42 17.63 -20.56
C GLU A 107 -34.83 18.05 -20.17
N GLU A 108 -35.03 18.56 -18.95
CA GLU A 108 -36.30 19.12 -18.50
C GLU A 108 -36.73 20.35 -19.31
N GLU A 109 -35.81 21.27 -19.58
CA GLU A 109 -36.06 22.44 -20.44
C GLU A 109 -36.43 22.01 -21.86
N GLN A 110 -35.74 21.03 -22.43
CA GLN A 110 -36.02 20.49 -23.75
C GLN A 110 -37.40 19.82 -23.80
N GLU A 111 -37.76 19.03 -22.80
CA GLU A 111 -39.06 18.38 -22.74
C GLU A 111 -40.18 19.41 -22.57
N ASN A 112 -39.98 20.45 -21.75
CA ASN A 112 -40.92 21.55 -21.65
C ASN A 112 -41.13 22.24 -23.00
N ILE A 113 -40.06 22.57 -23.73
CA ILE A 113 -40.16 23.16 -25.07
C ILE A 113 -40.91 22.24 -26.04
N ASN A 114 -40.59 20.95 -26.03
CA ASN A 114 -41.27 19.96 -26.87
C ASN A 114 -42.77 19.88 -26.55
N SER A 115 -43.12 19.88 -25.27
CA SER A 115 -44.51 19.86 -24.79
C SER A 115 -45.27 21.09 -25.26
N TYR A 116 -44.67 22.29 -25.14
CA TYR A 116 -45.24 23.51 -25.69
C TYR A 116 -45.43 23.45 -27.21
N SER A 117 -44.45 22.90 -27.94
CA SER A 117 -44.55 22.75 -29.39
C SER A 117 -45.64 21.76 -29.83
N ARG A 118 -45.98 20.77 -28.99
CA ARG A 118 -47.01 19.74 -29.28
C ARG A 118 -48.39 20.08 -28.72
N ARG A 119 -48.53 21.23 -28.06
CA ARG A 119 -49.77 21.63 -27.38
C ARG A 119 -51.01 21.58 -28.28
N ASP A 120 -50.84 21.98 -29.54
CA ASP A 120 -51.93 22.03 -30.53
C ASP A 120 -51.83 20.89 -31.55
N CYS A 121 -51.02 19.85 -31.28
CA CYS A 121 -50.91 18.67 -32.11
C CYS A 121 -51.85 17.56 -31.63
N LEU A 122 -52.50 16.87 -32.58
CA LEU A 122 -53.35 15.71 -32.30
C LEU A 122 -52.77 14.46 -32.96
N GLU A 123 -52.69 13.36 -32.19
CA GLU A 123 -52.20 12.07 -32.67
C GLU A 123 -53.36 11.09 -32.90
N PHE A 124 -53.52 10.66 -34.15
CA PHE A 124 -54.58 9.73 -34.56
C PHE A 124 -54.03 8.31 -34.71
N HIS A 125 -54.55 7.39 -33.89
CA HIS A 125 -54.11 6.00 -33.86
C HIS A 125 -55.09 5.08 -34.58
N GLY A 126 -54.61 3.94 -35.09
CA GLY A 126 -55.46 2.90 -35.68
C GLY A 126 -55.97 3.20 -37.09
N ILE A 127 -55.45 4.22 -37.77
CA ILE A 127 -55.79 4.55 -39.16
C ILE A 127 -54.88 3.73 -40.10
N PRO A 128 -55.41 2.81 -40.92
CA PRO A 128 -54.64 2.05 -41.90
C PRO A 128 -53.83 2.97 -42.83
N GLN A 129 -52.64 2.53 -43.24
CA GLN A 129 -51.73 3.31 -44.07
C GLN A 129 -51.83 2.88 -45.54
N ASN A 130 -52.01 3.86 -46.44
CA ASN A 130 -52.03 3.63 -47.88
C ASN A 130 -50.91 4.41 -48.57
N SER A 131 -50.36 3.90 -49.67
CA SER A 131 -49.21 4.53 -50.36
C SER A 131 -49.52 5.86 -51.06
N THR A 132 -50.79 6.14 -51.36
CA THR A 132 -51.26 7.36 -52.03
C THR A 132 -52.28 8.13 -51.18
N GLU A 133 -52.07 8.15 -49.87
CA GLU A 133 -53.00 8.82 -48.95
C GLU A 133 -52.78 10.33 -48.88
N ASN A 134 -53.87 11.07 -48.68
CA ASN A 134 -53.83 12.47 -48.27
C ASN A 134 -54.19 12.55 -46.78
N THR A 135 -53.22 12.91 -45.95
CA THR A 135 -53.38 12.97 -44.49
C THR A 135 -54.35 14.06 -44.05
N ASP A 136 -54.45 15.19 -44.77
CA ASP A 136 -55.42 16.26 -44.44
C ASP A 136 -56.87 15.78 -44.63
N GLU A 137 -57.12 15.02 -45.70
CA GLU A 137 -58.44 14.44 -45.95
C GLU A 137 -58.81 13.37 -44.93
N LEU A 138 -57.83 12.59 -44.47
CA LEU A 138 -58.04 11.60 -43.42
C LEU A 138 -58.43 12.29 -42.11
N VAL A 139 -57.72 13.36 -41.72
CA VAL A 139 -58.05 14.15 -40.52
C VAL A 139 -59.47 14.70 -40.60
N LYS A 140 -59.86 15.31 -41.74
CA LYS A 140 -61.22 15.83 -41.95
C LYS A 140 -62.29 14.74 -41.86
N ARG A 141 -62.04 13.57 -42.46
CA ARG A 141 -62.96 12.43 -42.38
C ARG A 141 -63.15 11.97 -40.94
N VAL A 142 -62.07 11.85 -40.17
CA VAL A 142 -62.12 11.46 -38.76
C VAL A 142 -62.85 12.51 -37.92
N ALA A 143 -62.58 13.80 -38.11
CA ALA A 143 -63.26 14.87 -37.40
C ALA A 143 -64.77 14.91 -37.67
N ASN A 144 -65.17 14.74 -38.93
CA ASN A 144 -66.57 14.66 -39.33
C ASN A 144 -67.30 13.48 -38.67
N LEU A 145 -66.64 12.33 -38.48
CA LEU A 145 -67.22 11.18 -37.76
C LEU A 145 -67.51 11.49 -36.29
N VAL A 146 -66.74 12.39 -35.67
CA VAL A 146 -66.94 12.84 -34.28
C VAL A 146 -67.86 14.07 -34.21
N GLY A 147 -68.35 14.55 -35.35
CA GLY A 147 -69.26 15.70 -35.45
C GLY A 147 -68.57 17.06 -35.37
N VAL A 148 -67.27 17.14 -35.69
CA VAL A 148 -66.50 18.39 -35.72
C VAL A 148 -66.19 18.74 -37.18
N GLU A 149 -66.60 19.93 -37.61
CA GLU A 149 -66.27 20.47 -38.92
C GLU A 149 -64.89 21.15 -38.89
N ILE A 150 -63.98 20.72 -39.76
CA ILE A 150 -62.61 21.24 -39.86
C ILE A 150 -62.35 21.78 -41.27
N ASN A 151 -61.93 23.03 -41.36
CA ASN A 151 -61.53 23.67 -42.61
C ASN A 151 -60.07 23.33 -42.97
N PRO A 152 -59.69 23.39 -44.25
CA PRO A 152 -58.29 23.20 -44.66
C PRO A 152 -57.30 24.13 -43.94
N TYR A 153 -57.73 25.36 -43.60
CA TYR A 153 -56.89 26.36 -42.94
C TYR A 153 -56.69 26.12 -41.44
N ASP A 154 -57.49 25.22 -40.84
CA ASP A 154 -57.34 24.84 -39.44
C ASP A 154 -56.18 23.82 -39.25
N ILE A 155 -55.72 23.21 -40.35
CA ILE A 155 -54.62 22.24 -40.35
C ILE A 155 -53.33 22.95 -40.78
N SER A 156 -52.39 23.11 -39.84
CA SER A 156 -51.07 23.69 -40.16
C SER A 156 -50.16 22.70 -40.89
N SER A 157 -50.13 21.45 -40.46
CA SER A 157 -49.37 20.36 -41.09
C SER A 157 -49.97 19.02 -40.67
N SER A 158 -50.02 18.06 -41.59
CA SER A 158 -50.35 16.68 -41.28
C SER A 158 -49.32 15.75 -41.93
N HIS A 159 -48.93 14.70 -41.20
CA HIS A 159 -48.00 13.69 -41.69
C HIS A 159 -48.13 12.42 -40.84
N ARG A 160 -47.68 11.28 -41.39
CA ARG A 160 -47.55 10.05 -40.62
C ARG A 160 -46.33 10.15 -39.70
N LEU A 161 -46.49 9.68 -38.47
CA LEU A 161 -45.36 9.50 -37.57
C LEU A 161 -44.54 8.29 -38.01
N PRO A 162 -43.21 8.34 -37.90
CA PRO A 162 -42.35 7.20 -38.23
C PRO A 162 -42.68 6.02 -37.31
N SER A 163 -42.71 4.80 -37.89
CA SER A 163 -42.87 3.58 -37.11
C SER A 163 -41.79 3.51 -36.04
N ARG A 164 -42.19 3.37 -34.77
CA ARG A 164 -41.25 3.20 -33.65
C ARG A 164 -40.40 1.96 -33.96
N ARG A 165 -39.08 2.14 -34.15
CA ARG A 165 -38.16 0.99 -34.15
C ARG A 165 -38.27 0.36 -32.76
N GLY A 166 -38.82 -0.84 -32.69
CA GLY A 166 -38.77 -1.68 -31.50
C GLY A 166 -37.35 -2.12 -31.19
#